data_AF-A0A1N3AMS4-F1
#
_entry.id   AF-A0A1N3AMS4-F1
#
_cell.length_a   1.000
_cell.length_b   1.000
_cell.length_c   1.000
_cell.angle_alpha   90.00
_cell.angle_beta   90.00
_cell.angle_gamma   90.00
#
_symmetry.space_group_name_H-M   'P 1'
#
loop_
_entity.id
_entity.type
_entity.pdbx_description
1 polymer ?
#
loop_
_entity_poly.entity_id
_entity_poly.type
_entity_poly.pdbx_seq_one_letter_code
_entity_poly.pdbx_strand_id
1 'polypeptide(L)'
;MTAVAELIAENHSFADLSVSAISERAGVGRSGFYFYFDSKYSVLAQMVGDAFAELDELTHYFAPRGEEETPEQFAHRMVGSAAASFAHNDPLMKACQEARITDPTIAGLLDDLTDVVIEKILKIAETEVKERGAQPISDDLPALVRSLVALTASTVSGDSSFVGRNTDPARAIATVETLWRVSLLGR
;
A
#
# COMPACT_ATOMS: atom_id res chain seq x y z
N MET A 1 -12.59 -10.12 11.38
CA MET A 1 -12.07 -9.02 10.55
C MET A 1 -13.16 -8.02 10.22
N THR A 2 -14.34 -8.42 9.73
CA THR A 2 -15.48 -7.52 9.43
C THR A 2 -15.83 -6.56 10.57
N ALA A 3 -15.94 -7.06 11.81
CA ALA A 3 -16.19 -6.22 12.99
C ALA A 3 -15.15 -5.10 13.18
N VAL A 4 -13.87 -5.38 12.91
CA VAL A 4 -12.81 -4.36 13.00
C VAL A 4 -12.93 -3.36 11.85
N ALA A 5 -13.21 -3.83 10.63
CA ALA A 5 -13.42 -2.95 9.48
C ALA A 5 -14.60 -1.99 9.70
N GLU A 6 -15.72 -2.49 10.25
CA GLU A 6 -16.88 -1.67 10.61
C GLU A 6 -16.54 -0.64 11.69
N LEU A 7 -15.84 -1.05 12.75
CA LEU A 7 -15.42 -0.15 13.83
C LEU A 7 -14.48 0.95 13.32
N ILE A 8 -13.55 0.62 12.41
CA ILE A 8 -12.68 1.60 11.75
C ILE A 8 -13.50 2.55 10.87
N ALA A 9 -14.44 2.02 10.09
CA ALA A 9 -15.32 2.83 9.23
C ALA A 9 -16.24 3.78 10.02
N GLU A 10 -16.51 3.48 11.30
CA GLU A 10 -17.20 4.35 12.26
C GLU A 10 -16.30 5.44 12.86
N ASN A 11 -15.11 5.70 12.29
CA ASN A 11 -14.12 6.67 12.75
C ASN A 11 -13.53 6.36 14.14
N HIS A 12 -13.54 5.10 14.57
CA HIS A 12 -12.74 4.73 15.74
C HIS A 12 -11.27 4.60 15.34
N SER A 13 -10.41 5.37 16.00
CA SER A 13 -8.96 5.15 15.92
C SER A 13 -8.66 3.71 16.33
N PHE A 14 -7.86 3.02 15.52
CA PHE A 14 -7.44 1.65 15.83
C PHE A 14 -6.74 1.56 17.20
N ALA A 15 -6.06 2.64 17.61
CA ALA A 15 -5.42 2.75 18.92
C ALA A 15 -6.43 2.57 20.07
N ASP A 16 -7.65 3.09 19.91
CA ASP A 16 -8.70 3.08 20.92
C ASP A 16 -9.53 1.79 20.92
N LEU A 17 -9.41 0.97 19.87
CA LEU A 17 -10.12 -0.31 19.81
C LEU A 17 -9.61 -1.27 20.88
N SER A 18 -10.54 -1.81 21.68
CA SER A 18 -10.25 -2.85 22.66
C SER A 18 -10.69 -4.22 22.15
N VAL A 19 -10.03 -5.29 22.62
CA VAL A 19 -10.46 -6.66 22.34
C VAL A 19 -11.92 -6.89 22.76
N SER A 20 -12.36 -6.24 23.84
CA SER A 20 -13.76 -6.32 24.30
C SER A 20 -14.72 -5.75 23.25
N ALA A 21 -14.46 -4.53 22.74
CA ALA A 21 -15.29 -3.89 21.74
C ALA A 21 -15.33 -4.70 20.42
N ILE A 22 -14.17 -5.24 20.01
CA ILE A 22 -14.08 -6.11 18.82
C ILE A 22 -14.90 -7.39 19.04
N SER A 23 -14.78 -8.03 20.21
CA SER A 23 -15.49 -9.27 20.52
C SER A 23 -17.00 -9.05 20.57
N GLU A 24 -17.44 -7.97 21.22
CA GLU A 24 -18.84 -7.56 21.30
C GLU A 24 -19.43 -7.32 19.92
N ARG A 25 -18.74 -6.54 19.07
CA ARG A 25 -19.18 -6.30 17.68
C ARG A 25 -19.23 -7.59 16.86
N ALA A 26 -18.27 -8.48 17.05
CA ALA A 26 -18.22 -9.77 16.35
C ALA A 26 -19.22 -10.81 16.90
N GLY A 27 -19.95 -10.52 17.98
CA GLY A 27 -20.88 -11.47 18.60
C GLY A 27 -20.19 -12.69 19.22
N VAL A 28 -18.90 -12.58 19.57
CA VAL A 28 -18.13 -13.66 20.19
C VAL A 28 -17.69 -13.29 21.61
N GLY A 29 -17.51 -14.30 22.47
CA GLY A 29 -16.88 -14.08 23.77
C GLY A 29 -15.38 -13.75 23.64
N ARG A 30 -14.80 -13.11 24.66
CA ARG A 30 -13.37 -12.75 24.69
C ARG A 30 -12.44 -13.95 24.54
N SER A 31 -12.80 -15.11 25.10
CA SER A 31 -12.05 -16.37 24.89
C SER A 31 -12.13 -16.85 23.43
N GLY A 32 -13.25 -16.61 22.75
CA GLY A 32 -13.42 -16.87 21.33
C GLY A 32 -12.53 -15.99 20.46
N PHE A 33 -12.31 -14.73 20.83
CA PHE A 33 -11.33 -13.87 20.16
C PHE A 33 -9.92 -14.47 20.21
N TYR A 34 -9.44 -14.80 21.41
CA TYR A 34 -8.08 -15.32 21.61
C TYR A 34 -7.86 -16.72 21.05
N PHE A 35 -8.93 -17.42 20.65
CA PHE A 35 -8.79 -18.65 19.88
C PHE A 35 -8.28 -18.39 18.46
N TYR A 36 -8.61 -17.24 17.86
CA TYR A 36 -8.21 -16.88 16.49
C TYR A 36 -7.05 -15.89 16.43
N PHE A 37 -6.95 -14.99 17.40
CA PHE A 37 -6.00 -13.88 17.35
C PHE A 37 -5.33 -13.65 18.71
N ASP A 38 -4.00 -13.64 18.72
CA ASP A 38 -3.22 -13.35 19.94
C ASP A 38 -3.39 -11.90 20.42
N SER A 39 -3.70 -10.96 19.52
CA SER A 39 -3.89 -9.55 19.86
C SER A 39 -4.78 -8.84 18.85
N LYS A 40 -5.21 -7.61 19.15
CA LYS A 40 -5.87 -6.77 18.12
C LYS A 40 -4.92 -6.49 16.94
N TYR A 41 -3.61 -6.40 17.19
CA TYR A 41 -2.61 -6.17 16.14
C TYR A 41 -2.49 -7.34 15.18
N SER A 42 -2.70 -8.58 15.60
CA SER A 42 -2.72 -9.71 14.67
C SER A 42 -3.95 -9.71 13.76
N VAL A 43 -5.08 -9.14 14.21
CA VAL A 43 -6.22 -8.86 13.34
C VAL A 43 -5.85 -7.82 12.28
N LEU A 44 -5.18 -6.74 12.69
CA LEU A 44 -4.73 -5.70 11.77
C LEU A 44 -3.72 -6.24 10.76
N ALA A 45 -2.73 -7.02 11.22
CA ALA A 45 -1.73 -7.65 10.36
C ALA A 45 -2.38 -8.52 9.30
N GLN A 46 -3.39 -9.32 9.65
CA GLN A 46 -4.12 -10.10 8.67
C GLN A 46 -4.86 -9.20 7.68
N MET A 47 -5.56 -8.16 8.14
CA MET A 47 -6.31 -7.26 7.25
C MET A 47 -5.41 -6.50 6.27
N VAL A 48 -4.26 -5.99 6.73
CA VAL A 48 -3.29 -5.33 5.84
C VAL A 48 -2.60 -6.35 4.93
N GLY A 49 -2.37 -7.57 5.41
CA GLY A 49 -1.89 -8.68 4.59
C GLY A 49 -2.86 -9.05 3.46
N ASP A 50 -4.16 -9.05 3.72
CA ASP A 50 -5.20 -9.28 2.70
C ASP A 50 -5.20 -8.15 1.65
N ALA A 51 -5.08 -6.88 2.07
CA ALA A 51 -4.94 -5.75 1.14
C ALA A 51 -3.65 -5.83 0.30
N PHE A 52 -2.56 -6.33 0.88
CA PHE A 52 -1.32 -6.59 0.14
C PHE A 52 -1.45 -7.77 -0.84
N ALA A 53 -2.16 -8.83 -0.47
CA ALA A 53 -2.45 -9.94 -1.38
C ALA A 53 -3.30 -9.48 -2.59
N GLU A 54 -4.25 -8.58 -2.36
CA GLU A 54 -4.99 -7.94 -3.44
C GLU A 54 -4.07 -7.11 -4.35
N LEU A 55 -3.14 -6.34 -3.78
CA LEU A 55 -2.14 -5.60 -4.57
C LEU A 55 -1.26 -6.56 -5.40
N ASP A 56 -0.85 -7.69 -4.84
CA ASP A 56 -0.17 -8.75 -5.57
C ASP A 56 -1.00 -9.18 -6.77
N GLU A 57 -2.28 -9.54 -6.60
CA GLU A 57 -3.14 -9.98 -7.70
C GLU A 57 -3.30 -8.89 -8.78
N LEU A 58 -3.59 -7.65 -8.40
CA LEU A 58 -3.78 -6.53 -9.33
C LEU A 58 -2.52 -6.22 -10.14
N THR A 59 -1.34 -6.35 -9.52
CA THR A 59 -0.04 -6.18 -10.21
C THR A 59 0.39 -7.41 -11.01
N HIS A 60 -0.45 -8.44 -11.10
CA HIS A 60 -0.13 -9.76 -11.65
C HIS A 60 1.08 -10.39 -10.96
N TYR A 61 1.08 -10.36 -9.64
CA TYR A 61 2.17 -10.77 -8.75
C TYR A 61 3.47 -10.01 -9.01
N PHE A 62 3.37 -8.69 -9.19
CA PHE A 62 4.50 -7.84 -9.55
C PHE A 62 5.24 -8.36 -10.80
N ALA A 63 4.48 -8.81 -11.82
CA ALA A 63 5.06 -9.28 -13.06
C ALA A 63 5.85 -8.15 -13.76
N PRO A 64 7.06 -8.46 -14.30
CA PRO A 64 7.79 -7.54 -15.16
C PRO A 64 6.94 -7.07 -16.34
N ARG A 65 7.37 -5.99 -16.98
CA ARG A 65 6.70 -5.46 -18.17
C ARG A 65 6.61 -6.53 -19.26
N GLY A 66 5.43 -6.68 -19.86
CA GLY A 66 5.22 -7.57 -20.99
C GLY A 66 5.99 -7.13 -22.24
N GLU A 67 6.25 -8.03 -23.19
CA GLU A 67 6.94 -7.68 -24.43
C GLU A 67 6.18 -6.66 -25.29
N GLU A 68 4.85 -6.75 -25.30
CA GLU A 68 3.97 -5.83 -26.04
C GLU A 68 3.50 -4.64 -25.18
N GLU A 69 3.89 -4.57 -23.91
CA GLU A 69 3.48 -3.54 -22.97
C GLU A 69 4.43 -2.33 -23.05
N THR A 70 3.88 -1.15 -23.38
CA THR A 70 4.68 0.08 -23.40
C THR A 70 5.09 0.50 -21.98
N PRO A 71 6.17 1.28 -21.80
CA PRO A 71 6.55 1.83 -20.50
C PRO A 71 5.41 2.61 -19.79
N GLU A 72 4.60 3.34 -20.56
CA GLU A 72 3.42 4.06 -20.07
C GLU A 72 2.35 3.09 -19.55
N GLN A 73 2.02 2.06 -20.33
CA GLN A 73 1.03 1.06 -19.94
C GLN A 73 1.46 0.30 -18.68
N PHE A 74 2.75 -0.02 -18.58
CA PHE A 74 3.32 -0.68 -17.42
C PHE A 74 3.24 0.19 -16.16
N ALA A 75 3.67 1.45 -16.25
CA ALA A 75 3.58 2.38 -15.14
C ALA A 75 2.13 2.60 -14.69
N HIS A 76 1.21 2.74 -15.65
CA HIS A 76 -0.22 2.84 -15.39
C HIS A 76 -0.78 1.60 -14.70
N ARG A 77 -0.44 0.39 -15.17
CA ARG A 77 -0.84 -0.86 -14.52
C ARG A 77 -0.34 -0.93 -13.09
N MET A 78 0.93 -0.66 -12.84
CA MET A 78 1.54 -0.81 -11.50
C MET A 78 0.98 0.23 -10.50
N VAL A 79 0.94 1.51 -10.87
CA VAL A 79 0.43 2.57 -9.98
C VAL A 79 -1.09 2.50 -9.86
N GLY A 80 -1.81 2.21 -10.94
CA GLY A 80 -3.25 2.02 -10.94
C GLY A 80 -3.70 0.85 -10.06
N SER A 81 -2.91 -0.23 -10.01
CA SER A 81 -3.13 -1.36 -9.09
C SER A 81 -3.02 -0.92 -7.62
N ALA A 82 -2.01 -0.12 -7.29
CA ALA A 82 -1.86 0.46 -5.95
C ALA A 82 -3.04 1.38 -5.59
N ALA A 83 -3.46 2.23 -6.53
CA ALA A 83 -4.61 3.11 -6.34
C ALA A 83 -5.92 2.32 -6.10
N ALA A 84 -6.15 1.26 -6.86
CA ALA A 84 -7.33 0.41 -6.71
C ALA A 84 -7.33 -0.34 -5.35
N SER A 85 -6.21 -0.98 -5.00
CA SER A 85 -6.06 -1.67 -3.70
C SER A 85 -6.26 -0.72 -2.52
N PHE A 86 -5.68 0.49 -2.56
CA PHE A 86 -5.90 1.49 -1.51
C PHE A 86 -7.35 1.98 -1.46
N ALA A 87 -7.99 2.23 -2.60
CA ALA A 87 -9.38 2.68 -2.66
C ALA A 87 -10.36 1.64 -2.12
N HIS A 88 -10.14 0.35 -2.44
CA HIS A 88 -10.95 -0.75 -1.90
C HIS A 88 -10.80 -0.91 -0.38
N ASN A 89 -9.63 -0.59 0.15
CA ASN A 89 -9.29 -0.71 1.57
C ASN A 89 -9.23 0.65 2.30
N ASP A 90 -9.85 1.71 1.77
CA ASP A 90 -9.61 3.11 2.17
C ASP A 90 -9.76 3.37 3.69
N PRO A 91 -10.84 2.92 4.38
CA PRO A 91 -10.96 3.14 5.83
C PRO A 91 -9.82 2.47 6.62
N LEU A 92 -9.42 1.26 6.24
CA LEU A 92 -8.32 0.54 6.86
C LEU A 92 -7.00 1.27 6.63
N MET A 93 -6.72 1.66 5.39
CA MET A 93 -5.46 2.33 5.03
C MET A 93 -5.33 3.68 5.74
N LYS A 94 -6.41 4.46 5.83
CA LYS A 94 -6.43 5.71 6.60
C LYS A 94 -6.16 5.49 8.08
N ALA A 95 -6.85 4.55 8.71
CA ALA A 95 -6.65 4.25 10.12
C ALA A 95 -5.21 3.79 10.42
N CYS A 96 -4.62 2.98 9.53
CA CYS A 96 -3.21 2.58 9.62
C CYS A 96 -2.25 3.78 9.51
N GLN A 97 -2.47 4.68 8.55
CA GLN A 97 -1.63 5.86 8.34
C GLN A 97 -1.74 6.89 9.46
N GLU A 98 -2.91 7.03 10.08
CA GLU A 98 -3.08 7.87 11.27
C GLU A 98 -2.38 7.24 12.48
N ALA A 99 -2.61 5.94 12.71
CA ALA A 99 -2.15 5.28 13.92
C ALA A 99 -0.62 5.08 13.95
N ARG A 100 0.06 4.93 12.79
CA ARG A 100 1.53 4.76 12.75
C ARG A 100 2.31 5.95 13.33
N ILE A 101 1.71 7.14 13.43
CA ILE A 101 2.33 8.32 14.03
C ILE A 101 2.56 8.12 15.53
N THR A 102 1.62 7.44 16.20
CA THR A 102 1.59 7.31 17.66
C THR A 102 1.79 5.87 18.15
N ASP A 103 1.61 4.88 17.29
CA ASP A 103 1.71 3.46 17.61
C ASP A 103 2.90 2.82 16.84
N PRO A 104 4.03 2.52 17.54
CA PRO A 104 5.21 1.97 16.90
C PRO A 104 5.01 0.53 16.41
N THR A 105 4.05 -0.22 16.96
CA THR A 105 3.73 -1.58 16.48
C THR A 105 3.07 -1.52 15.12
N ILE A 106 2.16 -0.56 14.91
CA ILE A 106 1.54 -0.34 13.60
C ILE A 106 2.54 0.22 12.61
N ALA A 107 3.42 1.14 13.04
CA ALA A 107 4.49 1.65 12.19
C ALA A 107 5.39 0.52 11.67
N GLY A 108 5.87 -0.35 12.56
CA GLY A 108 6.71 -1.50 12.17
C GLY A 108 6.00 -2.45 11.20
N LEU A 109 4.72 -2.76 11.43
CA LEU A 109 3.93 -3.61 10.55
C LEU A 109 3.83 -3.05 9.12
N LEU A 110 3.59 -1.75 8.99
CA LEU A 110 3.52 -1.09 7.68
C LEU A 110 4.89 -0.96 7.02
N ASP A 111 5.94 -0.71 7.80
CA ASP A 111 7.31 -0.62 7.32
C ASP A 111 7.77 -1.99 6.76
N ASP A 112 7.48 -3.09 7.46
CA ASP A 112 7.79 -4.46 7.01
C ASP A 112 7.10 -4.78 5.67
N LEU A 113 5.82 -4.44 5.53
CA LEU A 113 5.09 -4.63 4.27
C LEU A 113 5.63 -3.75 3.14
N THR A 114 6.01 -2.51 3.46
CA THR A 114 6.60 -1.58 2.49
C THR A 114 7.93 -2.11 1.99
N ASP A 115 8.76 -2.68 2.86
CA ASP A 115 10.03 -3.30 2.48
C ASP A 115 9.80 -4.49 1.53
N VAL A 116 8.78 -5.33 1.76
CA VAL A 116 8.41 -6.42 0.82
C VAL A 116 8.01 -5.86 -0.56
N VAL A 117 7.21 -4.80 -0.62
CA VAL A 117 6.83 -4.15 -1.88
C VAL A 117 8.07 -3.61 -2.61
N ILE A 118 8.96 -2.91 -1.88
CA ILE A 118 10.20 -2.35 -2.42
C ILE A 118 11.07 -3.47 -3.02
N GLU A 119 11.25 -4.58 -2.31
CA GLU A 119 12.04 -5.71 -2.81
C GLU A 119 11.48 -6.28 -4.11
N LYS A 120 10.15 -6.41 -4.23
CA LYS A 120 9.50 -6.86 -5.47
C LYS A 120 9.73 -5.88 -6.61
N ILE A 121 9.53 -4.59 -6.38
CA ILE A 121 9.73 -3.56 -7.40
C ILE A 121 11.22 -3.45 -7.79
N LEU A 122 12.14 -3.61 -6.85
CA LEU A 122 13.58 -3.60 -7.15
C LEU A 122 13.96 -4.70 -8.12
N LYS A 123 13.42 -5.91 -7.95
CA LYS A 123 13.65 -7.01 -8.91
C LYS A 123 13.18 -6.63 -10.32
N ILE A 124 12.01 -6.00 -10.45
CA ILE A 124 11.52 -5.53 -11.75
C ILE A 124 12.43 -4.44 -12.31
N ALA A 125 12.80 -3.45 -11.49
CA ALA A 125 13.66 -2.35 -11.87
C ALA A 125 15.01 -2.85 -12.39
N GLU A 126 15.61 -3.83 -11.72
CA GLU A 126 16.85 -4.48 -12.17
C GLU A 126 16.69 -5.19 -13.52
N THR A 127 15.57 -5.89 -13.73
CA THR A 127 15.25 -6.53 -15.02
C THR A 127 15.10 -5.49 -16.14
N GLU A 128 14.38 -4.39 -15.90
CA GLU A 128 14.23 -3.31 -16.89
C GLU A 128 15.59 -2.71 -17.29
N VAL A 129 16.49 -2.50 -16.32
CA VAL A 129 17.85 -1.98 -16.60
C VAL A 129 18.69 -3.00 -17.35
N LYS A 130 18.77 -4.24 -16.86
CA LYS A 130 19.68 -5.27 -17.38
C LYS A 130 19.26 -5.82 -18.73
N GLU A 131 17.96 -6.06 -18.92
CA GLU A 131 17.44 -6.80 -20.07
C GLU A 131 16.79 -5.89 -21.12
N ARG A 132 16.27 -4.73 -20.70
CA ARG A 132 15.53 -3.82 -21.59
C ARG A 132 16.20 -2.47 -21.80
N GLY A 133 17.37 -2.25 -21.18
CA GLY A 133 18.18 -1.04 -21.37
C GLY A 133 17.55 0.23 -20.81
N ALA A 134 16.68 0.11 -19.80
CA ALA A 134 16.13 1.26 -19.09
C ALA A 134 17.25 2.15 -18.52
N GLN A 135 17.02 3.46 -18.50
CA GLN A 135 17.98 4.45 -18.02
C GLN A 135 17.38 5.24 -16.85
N PRO A 136 17.49 4.73 -15.60
CA PRO A 136 17.02 5.42 -14.42
C PRO A 136 17.75 6.75 -14.23
N ILE A 137 17.09 7.71 -13.58
CA ILE A 137 17.67 9.03 -13.28
C ILE A 137 18.74 9.00 -12.18
N SER A 138 18.90 7.86 -11.50
CA SER A 138 19.82 7.64 -10.40
C SER A 138 20.44 6.25 -10.52
N ASP A 139 21.76 6.17 -10.28
CA ASP A 139 22.47 4.90 -10.19
C ASP A 139 22.16 4.14 -8.87
N ASP A 140 21.62 4.84 -7.87
CA ASP A 140 21.08 4.24 -6.64
C ASP A 140 19.63 3.82 -6.84
N LEU A 141 19.46 2.64 -7.44
CA LEU A 141 18.15 2.05 -7.73
C LEU A 141 17.31 1.79 -6.46
N PRO A 142 17.87 1.24 -5.36
CA PRO A 142 17.17 1.13 -4.08
C PRO A 142 16.60 2.45 -3.56
N ALA A 143 17.38 3.52 -3.54
CA ALA A 143 16.91 4.82 -3.06
C ALA A 143 15.84 5.42 -3.98
N LEU A 144 16.00 5.26 -5.30
CA LEU A 144 15.02 5.71 -6.29
C LEU A 144 13.67 5.00 -6.09
N VAL A 145 13.67 3.66 -6.03
CA VAL A 145 12.46 2.86 -5.83
C VAL A 145 11.79 3.21 -4.50
N ARG A 146 12.55 3.30 -3.40
CA ARG A 146 12.01 3.71 -2.09
C ARG A 146 11.30 5.07 -2.16
N SER A 147 11.91 6.04 -2.84
CA SER A 147 11.36 7.38 -2.99
C SER A 147 10.06 7.39 -3.80
N LEU A 148 10.03 6.66 -4.92
CA LEU A 148 8.85 6.57 -5.78
C LEU A 148 7.72 5.77 -5.12
N VAL A 149 8.04 4.72 -4.34
CA VAL A 149 7.05 3.98 -3.52
C VAL A 149 6.45 4.88 -2.46
N ALA A 150 7.25 5.65 -1.72
CA ALA A 150 6.75 6.57 -0.70
C ALA A 150 5.85 7.66 -1.30
N LEU A 151 6.24 8.20 -2.46
CA LEU A 151 5.43 9.15 -3.23
C LEU A 151 4.10 8.52 -3.67
N THR A 152 4.14 7.29 -4.15
CA THR A 152 2.95 6.54 -4.58
C THR A 152 2.01 6.32 -3.41
N ALA A 153 2.52 5.74 -2.31
CA ALA A 153 1.74 5.47 -1.09
C ALA A 153 1.07 6.74 -0.54
N SER A 154 1.80 7.86 -0.48
CA SER A 154 1.25 9.15 -0.01
C SER A 154 0.19 9.72 -0.98
N THR A 155 0.35 9.48 -2.28
CA THR A 155 -0.63 9.93 -3.28
C THR A 155 -1.90 9.10 -3.22
N VAL A 156 -1.79 7.77 -3.18
CA VAL A 156 -2.95 6.87 -3.16
C VAL A 156 -3.68 6.85 -1.82
N SER A 157 -3.02 7.23 -0.72
CA SER A 157 -3.67 7.44 0.58
C SER A 157 -4.48 8.74 0.68
N GLY A 158 -4.37 9.62 -0.31
CA GLY A 158 -5.09 10.89 -0.33
C GLY A 158 -4.44 12.00 0.51
N ASP A 159 -3.14 11.90 0.84
CA ASP A 159 -2.45 12.95 1.60
C ASP A 159 -2.54 14.29 0.85
N SER A 160 -3.08 15.30 1.51
CA SER A 160 -3.35 16.61 0.90
C SER A 160 -2.11 17.35 0.43
N SER A 161 -0.92 16.99 0.92
CA SER A 161 0.37 17.54 0.47
C SER A 161 0.74 17.03 -0.92
N PHE A 162 0.23 15.84 -1.30
CA PHE A 162 0.51 15.18 -2.57
C PHE A 162 -0.64 15.32 -3.55
N VAL A 163 -1.88 15.22 -3.06
CA VAL A 163 -3.09 15.33 -3.88
C VAL A 163 -3.54 16.79 -4.05
N GLY A 164 -3.32 17.64 -3.06
CA GLY A 164 -3.95 18.95 -2.92
C GLY A 164 -5.29 18.88 -2.17
N ARG A 165 -5.75 20.03 -1.65
CA ARG A 165 -7.07 20.13 -1.01
C ARG A 165 -8.13 20.42 -2.06
N ASN A 166 -9.26 19.69 -2.01
CA ASN A 166 -10.40 19.85 -2.92
C ASN A 166 -10.04 19.69 -4.41
N THR A 167 -9.05 18.85 -4.68
CA THR A 167 -8.58 18.52 -6.03
C THR A 167 -8.95 17.07 -6.34
N ASP A 168 -9.04 16.76 -7.64
CA ASP A 168 -9.23 15.39 -8.12
C ASP A 168 -7.94 14.56 -7.91
N PRO A 169 -7.96 13.49 -7.10
CA PRO A 169 -6.82 12.61 -6.86
C PRO A 169 -6.26 11.96 -8.12
N ALA A 170 -7.08 11.75 -9.16
CA ALA A 170 -6.65 11.12 -10.41
C ALA A 170 -5.52 11.92 -11.10
N ARG A 171 -5.47 13.24 -10.89
CA ARG A 171 -4.39 14.10 -11.42
C ARG A 171 -3.04 13.81 -10.78
N ALA A 172 -3.03 13.57 -9.47
CA ALA A 172 -1.80 13.24 -8.75
C ALA A 172 -1.34 11.82 -9.12
N ILE A 173 -2.27 10.87 -9.24
CA ILE A 173 -1.99 9.49 -9.68
C ILE A 173 -1.34 9.49 -11.08
N ALA A 174 -1.93 10.19 -12.06
CA ALA A 174 -1.35 10.30 -13.40
C ALA A 174 0.05 10.95 -13.42
N THR A 175 0.29 11.87 -12.48
CA THR A 175 1.62 12.47 -12.29
C THR A 175 2.62 11.43 -11.76
N VAL A 176 2.21 10.62 -10.77
CA VAL A 176 3.04 9.54 -10.22
C VAL A 176 3.35 8.46 -11.26
N GLU A 177 2.38 8.06 -12.08
CA GLU A 177 2.59 7.16 -13.24
C GLU A 177 3.67 7.70 -14.17
N THR A 178 3.57 8.98 -14.52
CA THR A 178 4.57 9.64 -15.37
C THR A 178 5.93 9.67 -14.69
N LEU A 179 5.99 9.95 -13.38
CA LEU A 179 7.24 9.99 -12.62
C LEU A 179 7.91 8.61 -12.56
N TRP A 180 7.16 7.53 -12.34
CA TRP A 180 7.71 6.17 -12.42
C TRP A 180 8.32 5.90 -13.79
N ARG A 181 7.58 6.20 -14.85
CA ARG A 181 8.04 5.99 -16.22
C ARG A 181 9.33 6.75 -16.51
N VAL A 182 9.33 8.07 -16.34
CA VAL A 182 10.48 8.90 -16.71
C VAL A 182 11.67 8.72 -15.78
N SER A 183 11.44 8.39 -14.52
CA SER A 183 12.51 8.27 -13.53
C SER A 183 13.18 6.91 -13.54
N LEU A 184 12.44 5.84 -13.85
CA LEU A 184 12.96 4.47 -13.84
C LEU A 184 13.22 3.93 -15.25
N LEU A 185 12.25 4.08 -16.15
CA LEU A 185 12.27 3.43 -17.47
C LEU A 185 13.00 4.28 -18.52
N GLY A 186 13.04 5.60 -18.33
CA GLY A 186 13.59 6.57 -19.27
C GLY A 186 12.52 7.35 -20.02
N ARG A 187 12.92 8.18 -20.98
CA ARG A 187 12.01 9.02 -21.77
C ARG A 187 11.31 8.26 -22.88
#